data_AF-A0A7X6PM81-F1
#
_entry.id   AF-A0A7X6PM81-F1
#
_cell.length_a   1.000
_cell.length_b   1.000
_cell.length_c   1.000
_cell.angle_alpha   90.00
_cell.angle_beta   90.00
_cell.angle_gamma   90.00
#
_symmetry.space_group_name_H-M   'P 1'
#
loop_
_entity.id
_entity.type
_entity.pdbx_description
1 polymer ?
#
loop_
_entity_poly.entity_id
_entity_poly.type
_entity_poly.pdbx_seq_one_letter_code
_entity_poly.pdbx_strand_id
1 'polypeptide(L)'
;TEPKFLILGALSSMLIASVCLRPLTMRGAKTDSAYYLLNVNVFRFIVYFAWLLVQIAKSAIYVARITLFDRNAVDPSIAWFKADYDNPAARSMLANSITLTPGTITIDIMEDGIFSVHALTKEVRDGLLDGSMQAKVAWLYGEKIDFSPVDEKDIRPAEEQKRPELVRKTYKVRRKSI
;
A
#
# COMPACT_ATOMS: atom_id res chain seq x y z
N THR A 1 36.37 -5.77 -30.47
CA THR A 1 36.09 -6.96 -29.61
C THR A 1 34.77 -6.78 -28.86
N GLU A 2 33.91 -5.86 -29.29
CA GLU A 2 32.70 -5.46 -28.55
C GLU A 2 31.37 -6.20 -28.85
N PRO A 3 31.10 -6.82 -30.03
CA PRO A 3 29.74 -7.30 -30.32
C PRO A 3 29.37 -8.57 -29.53
N LYS A 4 30.35 -9.38 -29.12
CA LYS A 4 30.10 -10.63 -28.37
C LYS A 4 29.51 -10.35 -26.97
N PHE A 5 29.91 -9.24 -26.33
CA PHE A 5 29.40 -8.85 -25.01
C PHE A 5 27.97 -8.33 -25.07
N LEU A 6 27.63 -7.57 -26.12
CA LEU A 6 26.25 -7.10 -26.34
C LEU A 6 25.29 -8.26 -26.60
N ILE A 7 25.71 -9.26 -27.38
CA ILE A 7 24.89 -10.45 -27.64
C ILE A 7 24.70 -11.27 -26.36
N LEU A 8 25.76 -11.49 -25.59
CA LEU A 8 25.67 -12.22 -24.31
C LEU A 8 24.76 -11.49 -23.30
N GLY A 9 24.83 -10.15 -23.26
CA GLY A 9 23.96 -9.31 -22.45
C GLY A 9 22.49 -9.33 -22.89
N ALA A 10 22.24 -9.30 -24.21
CA ALA A 10 20.89 -9.42 -24.74
C ALA A 10 20.28 -10.79 -24.43
N LEU A 11 21.06 -11.87 -24.59
CA LEU A 11 20.60 -13.23 -24.27
C LEU A 11 20.35 -13.43 -22.77
N SER A 12 21.23 -12.92 -21.91
CA SER A 12 21.05 -13.06 -20.46
C SER A 12 19.85 -12.25 -19.96
N SER A 13 19.70 -11.00 -20.41
CA SER A 13 18.54 -10.17 -20.05
C SER A 13 17.22 -10.74 -20.59
N MET A 14 17.21 -11.32 -21.80
CA MET A 14 16.04 -11.99 -22.37
C MET A 14 15.66 -13.26 -21.58
N LEU A 15 16.65 -14.07 -21.17
CA LEU A 15 16.42 -15.24 -20.33
C LEU A 15 15.80 -14.82 -18.99
N ILE A 16 16.40 -13.83 -18.31
CA ILE A 16 15.92 -13.30 -17.04
C ILE A 16 14.50 -12.75 -17.19
N ALA A 17 14.25 -11.95 -18.24
CA ALA A 17 12.92 -11.42 -18.53
C ALA A 17 11.90 -12.56 -18.71
N SER A 18 12.19 -13.58 -19.51
CA SER A 18 11.27 -14.70 -19.75
C SER A 18 10.89 -15.46 -18.47
N VAL A 19 11.84 -15.61 -17.54
CA VAL A 19 11.63 -16.29 -16.26
C VAL A 19 10.88 -15.39 -15.28
N CYS A 20 11.22 -14.10 -15.21
CA CYS A 20 10.64 -13.14 -14.27
C CYS A 20 9.25 -12.61 -14.70
N LEU A 21 8.94 -12.53 -16.00
CA LEU A 21 7.64 -12.03 -16.46
C LEU A 21 6.48 -12.96 -16.14
N ARG A 22 6.71 -14.28 -16.12
CA ARG A 22 5.67 -15.27 -15.76
C ARG A 22 5.06 -15.03 -14.36
N PRO A 23 5.85 -14.91 -13.29
CA PRO A 23 5.33 -14.65 -11.93
C PRO A 23 4.90 -13.20 -11.69
N LEU A 24 5.21 -12.25 -12.58
CA LEU A 24 4.88 -10.83 -12.40
C LEU A 24 3.42 -10.48 -12.74
N THR A 25 2.64 -11.47 -13.17
CA THR A 25 1.20 -11.34 -13.39
C THR A 25 0.47 -11.53 -12.07
N MET A 26 -0.13 -10.46 -11.54
CA MET A 26 -0.99 -10.55 -10.36
C MET A 26 -2.44 -10.55 -10.81
N ARG A 27 -3.22 -11.48 -10.27
CA ARG A 27 -4.68 -11.48 -10.43
C ARG A 27 -5.28 -10.35 -9.61
N GLY A 28 -6.27 -9.66 -10.17
CA GLY A 28 -7.06 -8.68 -9.44
C GLY A 28 -7.72 -9.31 -8.21
N ALA A 29 -7.93 -8.50 -7.17
CA ALA A 29 -8.55 -8.95 -5.92
C ALA A 29 -10.04 -9.31 -6.09
N LYS A 30 -10.71 -8.74 -7.10
CA LYS A 30 -12.13 -9.00 -7.41
C LYS A 30 -12.37 -9.43 -8.86
N THR A 31 -11.57 -8.92 -9.80
CA THR A 31 -11.70 -9.26 -11.23
C THR A 31 -10.61 -10.25 -11.64
N ASP A 32 -10.95 -11.34 -12.38
CA ASP A 32 -9.98 -12.27 -13.01
C ASP A 32 -9.22 -11.64 -14.20
N SER A 33 -9.00 -10.33 -14.15
CA SER A 33 -8.14 -9.61 -15.07
C SER A 33 -6.70 -9.70 -14.57
N ALA A 34 -5.79 -10.10 -15.46
CA ALA A 34 -4.37 -10.10 -15.19
C ALA A 34 -3.86 -8.66 -15.23
N TYR A 35 -3.55 -8.09 -14.06
CA TYR A 35 -2.89 -6.79 -13.99
C TYR A 35 -1.37 -7.00 -14.09
N TYR A 36 -0.75 -6.38 -15.09
CA TYR A 36 0.70 -6.32 -15.19
C TYR A 36 1.21 -5.23 -14.25
N LEU A 37 2.07 -5.58 -13.29
CA LEU A 37 2.70 -4.63 -12.36
C LEU A 37 3.42 -3.47 -13.08
N LEU A 38 3.93 -3.73 -14.29
CA LEU A 38 4.70 -2.79 -15.09
C LEU A 38 3.85 -1.95 -16.07
N ASN A 39 2.55 -2.21 -16.20
CA ASN A 39 1.69 -1.43 -17.11
C ASN A 39 1.16 -0.14 -16.44
N VAL A 40 2.06 0.57 -15.75
CA VAL A 40 1.77 1.90 -15.21
C VAL A 40 2.34 2.91 -16.19
N ASN A 41 1.54 3.93 -16.53
CA ASN A 41 2.01 5.01 -17.37
C ASN A 41 3.16 5.75 -16.65
N VAL A 42 4.38 5.64 -17.20
CA VAL A 42 5.60 6.24 -16.64
C VAL A 42 5.43 7.73 -16.36
N PHE A 43 4.71 8.46 -17.22
CA PHE A 43 4.43 9.86 -17.00
C PHE A 43 3.54 10.09 -15.78
N ARG A 44 2.46 9.32 -15.62
CA ARG A 44 1.60 9.41 -14.42
C ARG A 44 2.38 9.04 -13.15
N PHE A 45 3.25 8.05 -13.25
CA PHE A 45 4.11 7.63 -12.14
C PHE A 45 5.06 8.74 -11.70
N ILE A 46 5.75 9.40 -12.64
CA ILE A 46 6.65 10.51 -12.32
C ILE A 46 5.89 11.67 -11.66
N VAL A 47 4.72 12.04 -12.19
CA VAL A 47 3.88 13.11 -11.61
C VAL A 47 3.40 12.74 -10.20
N TYR A 48 2.95 11.51 -10.01
CA TYR A 48 2.57 10.99 -8.69
C TYR A 48 3.76 11.03 -7.72
N PHE A 49 4.92 10.56 -8.15
CA PHE A 49 6.12 10.47 -7.33
C PHE A 49 6.63 11.85 -6.91
N ALA A 50 6.67 12.82 -7.83
CA ALA A 50 7.03 14.20 -7.50
C ALA A 50 6.05 14.82 -6.49
N TRP A 51 4.75 14.58 -6.64
CA TRP A 51 3.75 15.01 -5.67
C TRP A 51 3.95 14.35 -4.30
N LEU A 52 4.23 13.04 -4.27
CA LEU A 52 4.47 12.29 -3.05
C LEU A 52 5.70 12.79 -2.29
N LEU A 53 6.80 13.11 -2.98
CA LEU A 53 7.99 13.68 -2.37
C LEU A 53 7.70 14.99 -1.63
N VAL A 54 6.83 15.84 -2.20
CA VAL A 54 6.40 17.08 -1.53
C VAL A 54 5.61 16.78 -0.26
N GLN A 55 4.72 15.77 -0.28
CA GLN A 55 3.96 15.36 0.90
C GLN A 55 4.87 14.78 2.00
N ILE A 56 5.85 13.97 1.62
CA ILE A 56 6.85 13.42 2.54
C ILE A 56 7.64 14.57 3.20
N ALA A 57 8.12 15.54 2.41
CA ALA A 57 8.87 16.67 2.94
C ALA A 57 8.03 17.53 3.91
N LYS A 58 6.77 17.83 3.56
CA LYS A 58 5.85 18.57 4.42
C LYS A 58 5.58 17.83 5.74
N SER A 59 5.33 16.53 5.66
CA SER A 59 5.06 15.70 6.85
C SER A 59 6.30 15.54 7.72
N ALA A 60 7.49 15.42 7.11
CA ALA A 60 8.76 15.40 7.83
C ALA A 60 8.97 16.69 8.65
N ILE A 61 8.72 17.86 8.07
CA ILE A 61 8.83 19.15 8.77
C ILE A 61 7.81 19.23 9.91
N TYR A 62 6.57 18.80 9.66
CA TYR A 62 5.51 18.78 10.68
C TYR A 62 5.88 17.90 11.88
N VAL A 63 6.28 16.65 11.63
CA VAL A 63 6.67 15.70 12.68
C VAL A 63 7.93 16.15 13.40
N ALA A 64 8.92 16.69 12.69
CA ALA A 64 10.13 17.23 13.31
C ALA A 64 9.79 18.40 14.26
N ARG A 65 8.90 19.31 13.86
CA ARG A 65 8.47 20.43 14.69
C ARG A 65 7.78 19.96 15.97
N ILE A 66 6.84 19.03 15.87
CA ILE A 66 6.14 18.48 17.04
C ILE A 66 7.10 17.77 17.99
N THR A 67 7.97 16.93 17.43
CA THR A 67 8.94 16.16 18.24
C THR A 67 9.90 17.08 19.01
N LEU A 68 10.29 18.21 18.42
CA LEU A 68 11.23 19.16 19.02
C LEU A 68 10.58 20.16 19.98
N PHE A 69 9.40 20.68 19.66
CA PHE A 69 8.83 21.84 20.35
C PHE A 69 7.59 21.53 21.18
N ASP A 70 6.84 20.46 20.86
CA ASP A 70 5.57 20.18 21.51
C ASP A 70 5.30 18.67 21.62
N ARG A 71 5.89 18.05 22.65
CA ARG A 71 5.64 16.63 22.96
C ARG A 71 4.20 16.35 23.39
N ASN A 72 3.44 17.35 23.84
CA ASN A 72 2.05 17.16 24.28
C ASN A 72 1.09 17.04 23.09
N ALA A 73 1.50 17.51 21.90
CA ALA A 73 0.75 17.33 20.65
C ALA A 73 0.83 15.89 20.09
N VAL A 74 1.67 15.02 20.68
CA VAL A 74 1.75 13.60 20.30
C VAL A 74 0.55 12.86 20.90
N ASP A 75 -0.41 12.50 20.05
CA ASP A 75 -1.58 11.68 20.41
C ASP A 75 -1.73 10.52 19.42
N PRO A 76 -1.00 9.41 19.65
CA PRO A 76 -0.97 8.29 18.73
C PRO A 76 -2.33 7.59 18.65
N SER A 77 -2.86 7.43 17.44
CA SER A 77 -4.15 6.78 17.23
C SER A 77 -4.16 5.97 15.93
N ILE A 78 -5.11 5.04 15.82
CA ILE A 78 -5.27 4.23 14.60
C ILE A 78 -6.36 4.87 13.73
N ALA A 79 -6.01 5.20 12.50
CA ALA A 79 -6.94 5.58 11.45
C ALA A 79 -7.44 4.32 10.75
N TRP A 80 -8.75 4.23 10.57
CA TRP A 80 -9.38 3.17 9.79
C TRP A 80 -10.11 3.79 8.61
N PHE A 81 -9.83 3.29 7.41
CA PHE A 81 -10.54 3.73 6.21
C PHE A 81 -10.62 2.60 5.19
N LYS A 82 -11.69 2.60 4.40
CA LYS A 82 -11.86 1.69 3.28
C LYS A 82 -11.29 2.35 2.03
N ALA A 83 -10.41 1.65 1.31
CA ALA A 83 -9.91 2.05 0.00
C ALA A 83 -9.85 0.82 -0.90
N ASP A 84 -10.94 0.56 -1.59
CA ASP A 84 -11.16 -0.70 -2.28
C ASP A 84 -10.62 -0.69 -3.71
N TYR A 85 -9.32 -0.97 -3.85
CA TYR A 85 -8.67 -1.15 -5.15
C TYR A 85 -8.83 -2.59 -5.64
N ASP A 86 -9.04 -2.78 -6.94
CA ASP A 86 -9.03 -4.12 -7.56
C ASP A 86 -7.59 -4.57 -7.82
N ASN A 87 -6.72 -3.65 -8.25
CA ASN A 87 -5.31 -3.96 -8.50
C ASN A 87 -4.51 -4.07 -7.18
N PRO A 88 -3.89 -5.22 -6.88
CA PRO A 88 -3.06 -5.39 -5.70
C PRO A 88 -1.85 -4.45 -5.68
N ALA A 89 -1.33 -4.06 -6.85
CA ALA A 89 -0.26 -3.08 -6.95
C ALA A 89 -0.67 -1.71 -6.39
N ALA A 90 -1.92 -1.29 -6.62
CA ALA A 90 -2.45 -0.03 -6.10
C ALA A 90 -2.57 -0.07 -4.57
N ARG A 91 -3.04 -1.20 -4.01
CA ARG A 91 -3.08 -1.41 -2.54
C ARG A 91 -1.69 -1.29 -1.93
N SER A 92 -0.70 -1.98 -2.50
CA SER A 92 0.69 -1.91 -2.04
C SER A 92 1.30 -0.53 -2.23
N MET A 93 1.01 0.15 -3.34
CA MET A 93 1.52 1.51 -3.59
C MET A 93 0.99 2.50 -2.56
N LEU A 94 -0.31 2.44 -2.23
CA LEU A 94 -0.89 3.27 -1.19
C LEU A 94 -0.25 2.98 0.17
N ALA A 95 -0.18 1.72 0.58
CA ALA A 95 0.41 1.32 1.85
C ALA A 95 1.85 1.80 2.02
N ASN A 96 2.67 1.62 0.98
CA ASN A 96 4.05 2.09 0.96
C ASN A 96 4.14 3.61 1.02
N SER A 97 3.25 4.33 0.33
CA SER A 97 3.23 5.80 0.31
C SER A 97 2.85 6.37 1.68
N ILE A 98 1.92 5.73 2.38
CA ILE A 98 1.56 6.06 3.76
C ILE A 98 2.75 5.79 4.69
N THR A 99 3.35 4.60 4.63
CA THR A 99 4.49 4.26 5.50
C THR A 99 5.72 5.14 5.26
N LEU A 100 5.93 5.63 4.03
CA LEU A 100 6.99 6.58 3.70
C LEU A 100 6.73 7.99 4.22
N THR A 101 5.48 8.34 4.52
CA THR A 101 5.11 9.64 5.05
C THR A 101 5.42 9.67 6.55
N PRO A 102 6.37 10.50 7.02
CA PRO A 102 6.76 10.50 8.42
C PRO A 102 5.58 10.81 9.33
N GLY A 103 5.43 10.04 10.41
CA GLY A 103 4.30 10.14 11.33
C GLY A 103 3.15 9.18 11.04
N THR A 104 3.27 8.33 10.01
CA THR A 104 2.30 7.26 9.73
C THR A 104 2.96 5.91 9.47
N ILE A 105 2.30 4.82 9.85
CA ILE A 105 2.72 3.44 9.57
C ILE A 105 1.48 2.62 9.22
N THR A 106 1.48 1.95 8.08
CA THR A 106 0.43 0.98 7.74
C THR A 106 0.62 -0.30 8.58
N ILE A 107 -0.39 -0.68 9.35
CA ILE A 107 -0.37 -1.87 10.22
C ILE A 107 -0.82 -3.09 9.42
N ASP A 108 -2.02 -3.01 8.84
CA ASP A 108 -2.64 -4.11 8.11
C ASP A 108 -3.56 -3.61 6.99
N ILE A 109 -3.80 -4.49 6.02
CA ILE A 109 -4.74 -4.30 4.92
C ILE A 109 -5.63 -5.54 4.87
N MET A 110 -6.88 -5.37 5.29
CA MET A 110 -7.86 -6.44 5.32
C MET A 110 -8.28 -6.85 3.90
N GLU A 111 -8.76 -8.09 3.75
CA GLU A 111 -9.17 -8.65 2.44
C GLU A 111 -10.25 -7.79 1.73
N ASP A 112 -11.12 -7.14 2.50
CA ASP A 112 -12.21 -6.27 2.05
C ASP A 112 -11.77 -4.82 1.72
N GLY A 113 -10.45 -4.56 1.70
CA GLY A 113 -9.87 -3.27 1.34
C GLY A 113 -9.92 -2.22 2.45
N ILE A 114 -10.09 -2.65 3.71
CA ILE A 114 -9.95 -1.77 4.87
C ILE A 114 -8.47 -1.67 5.26
N PHE A 115 -7.99 -0.43 5.42
CA PHE A 115 -6.64 -0.12 5.86
C PHE A 115 -6.65 0.28 7.33
N SER A 116 -5.70 -0.26 8.09
CA SER A 116 -5.40 0.17 9.45
C SER A 116 -4.05 0.89 9.47
N VAL A 117 -4.05 2.15 9.88
CA VAL A 117 -2.85 2.99 9.84
C VAL A 117 -2.63 3.62 11.20
N HIS A 118 -1.45 3.41 11.76
CA HIS A 118 -1.02 4.13 12.95
C HIS A 118 -0.61 5.55 12.56
N ALA A 119 -1.21 6.56 13.19
CA ALA A 119 -0.85 7.96 13.04
C ALA A 119 -0.29 8.50 14.35
N LEU A 120 0.77 9.30 14.26
CA LEU A 120 1.46 9.88 15.41
C LEU A 120 0.63 10.98 16.11
N THR A 121 -0.22 11.68 15.36
CA THR A 121 -1.03 12.82 15.83
C THR A 121 -2.41 12.79 15.18
N LYS A 122 -3.38 13.51 15.77
CA LYS A 122 -4.75 13.62 15.22
C LYS A 122 -4.77 14.31 13.87
N GLU A 123 -3.96 15.34 13.66
CA GLU A 123 -3.92 16.09 12.41
C GLU A 123 -3.41 15.22 11.26
N VAL A 124 -2.40 14.39 11.53
CA VAL A 124 -1.89 13.42 10.55
C VAL A 124 -2.95 12.36 10.23
N ARG A 125 -3.67 11.88 11.25
CA ARG A 125 -4.80 10.97 11.07
C ARG A 125 -5.88 11.59 10.19
N ASP A 126 -6.30 12.81 10.50
CA ASP A 126 -7.37 13.49 9.77
C ASP A 126 -6.94 13.80 8.31
N GLY A 127 -5.66 14.08 8.08
CA GLY A 127 -5.08 14.21 6.74
C GLY A 127 -5.11 12.91 5.92
N LEU A 128 -5.04 11.74 6.55
CA LEU A 128 -5.28 10.46 5.85
C LEU A 128 -6.75 10.27 5.48
N LEU A 129 -7.67 10.79 6.30
CA LEU A 129 -9.12 10.67 6.10
C LEU A 129 -9.67 11.64 5.04
N ASP A 130 -8.87 12.61 4.60
CA ASP A 130 -9.19 13.52 3.49
C ASP A 130 -9.29 12.81 2.13
N GLY A 131 -8.68 11.62 1.97
CA GLY A 131 -8.81 10.82 0.76
C GLY A 131 -7.96 11.28 -0.43
N SER A 132 -7.23 12.40 -0.33
CA SER A 132 -6.46 12.97 -1.45
C SER A 132 -5.32 12.06 -1.92
N MET A 133 -4.64 11.34 -1.01
CA MET A 133 -3.60 10.37 -1.37
C MET A 133 -4.20 9.14 -2.06
N GLN A 134 -5.34 8.67 -1.56
CA GLN A 134 -6.08 7.52 -2.11
C GLN A 134 -6.56 7.86 -3.53
N ALA A 135 -7.15 9.04 -3.74
CA ALA A 135 -7.56 9.49 -5.06
C ALA A 135 -6.38 9.62 -6.04
N LYS A 136 -5.20 10.04 -5.57
CA LYS A 136 -3.97 10.12 -6.38
C LYS A 136 -3.47 8.75 -6.82
N VAL A 137 -3.52 7.74 -5.94
CA VAL A 137 -3.16 6.36 -6.28
C VAL A 137 -4.18 5.77 -7.27
N ALA A 138 -5.47 6.02 -7.06
CA ALA A 138 -6.52 5.63 -7.99
C ALA A 138 -6.29 6.20 -9.40
N TRP A 139 -5.93 7.50 -9.49
CA TRP A 139 -5.58 8.15 -10.75
C TRP A 139 -4.32 7.55 -11.42
N LEU A 140 -3.30 7.18 -10.64
CA LEU A 140 -2.08 6.55 -11.14
C LEU A 140 -2.39 5.23 -11.87
N TYR A 141 -3.22 4.39 -11.25
CA TYR A 141 -3.60 3.08 -11.78
C TYR A 141 -4.84 3.11 -12.69
N GLY A 142 -5.52 4.26 -12.80
CA GLY A 142 -6.73 4.42 -13.62
C GLY A 142 -7.97 3.73 -13.03
N GLU A 143 -7.98 3.48 -11.72
CA GLU A 143 -9.12 2.88 -11.01
C GLU A 143 -10.02 3.95 -10.41
N LYS A 144 -11.29 3.59 -10.18
CA LYS A 144 -12.20 4.38 -9.36
C LYS A 144 -12.30 3.70 -8.00
N ILE A 145 -12.07 4.46 -6.94
CA ILE A 145 -12.17 3.97 -5.57
C ILE A 145 -13.46 4.44 -4.92
N ASP A 146 -14.04 3.56 -4.11
CA ASP A 146 -14.98 3.94 -3.07
C ASP A 146 -14.17 4.14 -1.79
N PHE A 147 -14.03 5.40 -1.37
CA PHE A 147 -13.30 5.77 -0.17
C PHE A 147 -14.29 6.17 0.91
N SER A 148 -14.18 5.51 2.06
CA SER A 148 -15.00 5.83 3.22
C SER A 148 -14.17 5.76 4.51
N PRO A 149 -14.15 6.80 5.35
CA PRO A 149 -13.64 6.67 6.71
C PRO A 149 -14.49 5.63 7.45
N VAL A 150 -13.85 4.78 8.26
CA VAL A 150 -14.54 3.73 9.02
C VAL A 150 -14.26 3.95 10.49
N ASP A 151 -15.27 3.78 11.34
CA ASP A 151 -15.05 3.83 12.78
C ASP A 151 -14.56 2.48 13.31
N GLU A 152 -13.63 2.53 14.28
CA GLU A 152 -13.05 1.35 14.92
C GLU A 152 -14.13 0.43 15.55
N LYS A 153 -15.28 0.99 15.93
CA LYS A 153 -16.40 0.24 16.53
C LYS A 153 -17.07 -0.72 15.55
N ASP A 154 -17.03 -0.41 14.26
CA ASP A 154 -17.68 -1.22 13.23
C ASP A 154 -16.78 -2.38 12.77
N ILE A 155 -15.47 -2.28 12.99
CA ILE A 155 -14.46 -3.26 12.56
C ILE A 155 -14.22 -4.33 13.63
N ARG A 156 -14.12 -3.95 14.90
CA ARG A 156 -13.86 -4.88 16.03
C ARG A 156 -14.77 -6.11 16.07
N PRO A 157 -16.10 -6.01 15.92
CA PRO A 157 -16.96 -7.21 15.91
C PRO A 157 -16.72 -8.11 14.69
N ALA A 158 -16.35 -7.55 13.53
CA ALA A 158 -16.05 -8.32 12.32
C ALA A 158 -14.69 -9.06 12.41
N GLU A 159 -13.68 -8.47 13.04
CA GLU A 159 -12.39 -9.14 13.27
C GLU A 159 -12.47 -10.24 14.34
N GLU A 160 -13.16 -10.00 15.46
CA GLU A 160 -13.34 -11.00 16.53
C GLU A 160 -14.05 -12.25 16.01
N GLN A 161 -14.97 -12.10 15.05
CA GLN A 161 -15.66 -13.22 14.41
C GLN A 161 -14.78 -14.00 13.42
N LYS A 162 -13.83 -13.35 12.73
CA LYS A 162 -12.87 -14.03 11.83
C LYS A 162 -11.70 -14.68 12.58
N ARG A 163 -11.32 -14.15 13.74
CA ARG A 163 -10.23 -14.65 14.59
C ARG A 163 -10.30 -16.15 14.93
N PRO A 164 -11.45 -16.76 15.31
CA PRO A 164 -11.52 -18.20 15.56
C PRO A 164 -11.28 -19.05 14.30
N GLU A 165 -11.59 -18.55 13.11
CA GLU A 165 -11.34 -19.26 11.84
C GLU A 165 -9.87 -19.22 11.44
N LEU A 166 -9.20 -18.07 11.60
CA LEU A 166 -7.77 -17.92 11.31
C LEU A 166 -6.91 -18.80 12.22
N VAL A 167 -7.21 -18.83 13.52
CA VAL A 167 -6.51 -19.71 14.48
C VAL A 167 -6.69 -21.19 14.09
N ARG A 168 -7.90 -21.59 13.68
CA ARG A 168 -8.16 -22.96 13.21
C ARG A 168 -7.42 -23.30 11.91
N LYS A 169 -7.35 -22.37 10.95
CA LYS A 169 -6.67 -22.58 9.66
C LYS A 169 -5.15 -22.72 9.85
N THR A 170 -4.55 -21.85 10.67
CA THR A 170 -3.12 -21.91 11.02
C THR A 170 -2.76 -23.21 11.75
N TYR A 171 -3.63 -23.68 12.66
CA TYR A 171 -3.44 -24.98 13.31
C TYR A 171 -3.49 -26.16 12.32
N LYS A 172 -4.39 -26.12 11.34
CA LYS A 172 -4.54 -27.18 10.33
C LYS A 172 -3.37 -27.24 9.35
N VAL A 173 -2.78 -26.10 9.00
CA VAL A 173 -1.58 -26.02 8.14
C VAL A 173 -0.35 -26.61 8.84
N ARG A 174 -0.18 -26.34 10.14
CA ARG A 174 0.97 -26.85 10.90
C ARG A 174 0.92 -28.36 11.16
N ARG A 175 -0.27 -28.96 11.18
CA ARG A 175 -0.46 -30.41 11.42
C ARG A 175 -0.28 -31.28 10.17
N LYS A 176 -0.10 -30.69 8.97
CA LYS A 176 0.06 -31.43 7.71
C LYS A 176 1.53 -31.60 7.25
N SER A 177 2.49 -31.32 8.14
CA SER A 177 3.94 -31.37 7.85
C SER A 177 4.73 -32.25 8.84
N ILE A 178 4.09 -33.29 9.41
CA ILE A 178 4.78 -34.37 10.14
C ILE A 178 4.25 -35.69 9.63
#